data_AF-A0A844EM44-F1
#
_entry.id   AF-A0A844EM44-F1
#
_cell.length_a   1.000
_cell.length_b   1.000
_cell.length_c   1.000
_cell.angle_alpha   90.00
_cell.angle_beta   90.00
_cell.angle_gamma   90.00
#
_symmetry.space_group_name_H-M   'P 1'
#
loop_
_entity.id
_entity.type
_entity.pdbx_description
1 polymer ?
#
loop_
_entity_poly.entity_id
_entity_poly.type
_entity_poly.pdbx_seq_one_letter_code
_entity_poly.pdbx_strand_id
1 'polypeptide(L)'
;DDANFDVILGNLLDNHTKLGPSWAKPSKIVTTPQGTRVLLIGLTAPYLLTYPILGWQPITPDVILPKILAKNAGKFDICVLLSHLGLPVDRILARKFP
;
A
#
# COMPACT_ATOMS: atom_id res chain seq x y z
N ASP A 1 -9.05 2.41 18.05
CA ASP A 1 -9.41 1.31 17.13
C ASP A 1 -10.84 1.44 16.59
N ASP A 2 -11.31 2.67 16.35
CA ASP A 2 -12.72 2.97 16.06
C ASP A 2 -12.93 3.49 14.63
N ALA A 3 -12.06 3.10 13.70
CA ALA A 3 -12.21 3.48 12.31
C ALA A 3 -13.42 2.75 11.70
N ASN A 4 -14.36 3.49 11.11
CA ASN A 4 -15.48 2.94 10.34
C ASN A 4 -15.11 2.61 8.88
N PHE A 5 -13.81 2.56 8.58
CA PHE A 5 -13.25 2.26 7.26
C PHE A 5 -12.02 1.37 7.40
N ASP A 6 -11.70 0.65 6.33
CA ASP A 6 -10.47 -0.15 6.26
C ASP A 6 -9.24 0.76 6.15
N VAL A 7 -8.26 0.55 7.02
CA VAL A 7 -6.94 1.19 6.88
C VAL A 7 -6.12 0.40 5.86
N ILE A 8 -5.64 1.07 4.81
CA ILE A 8 -4.82 0.46 3.76
C ILE A 8 -3.35 0.87 3.95
N LEU A 9 -2.47 -0.09 4.22
CA LEU A 9 -1.03 0.11 4.40
C LEU A 9 -0.27 -1.13 3.93
N GLY A 10 0.41 -1.01 2.80
CA GLY A 10 1.05 -2.13 2.10
C GLY A 10 2.54 -2.30 2.36
N ASN A 11 3.22 -1.29 2.92
CA ASN A 11 4.68 -1.25 2.97
C ASN A 11 5.27 -1.11 4.37
N LEU A 12 4.55 -1.59 5.38
CA LEU A 12 5.03 -1.67 6.76
C LEU A 12 4.81 -3.09 7.26
N LEU A 13 5.86 -3.69 7.82
CA LEU A 13 5.78 -4.96 8.54
C LEU A 13 6.14 -4.74 10.00
N ASP A 14 5.63 -5.57 10.88
CA ASP A 14 6.12 -5.67 12.25
C ASP A 14 7.52 -6.34 12.25
N ASN A 15 8.45 -5.78 13.02
CA ASN A 15 9.85 -6.22 13.03
C ASN A 15 10.05 -7.61 13.62
N HIS A 16 9.13 -8.07 14.48
CA HIS A 16 9.24 -9.36 15.16
C HIS A 16 8.59 -10.46 14.32
N THR A 17 7.34 -10.26 13.93
CA THR A 17 6.53 -11.25 13.20
C THR A 17 6.84 -11.29 11.70
N LYS A 18 7.43 -10.22 11.15
CA LYS A 18 7.65 -10.01 9.71
C LYS A 18 6.35 -10.02 8.88
N LEU A 19 5.21 -9.79 9.55
CA LEU A 19 3.89 -9.69 8.92
C LEU A 19 3.43 -8.24 8.90
N GLY A 20 2.49 -7.93 7.99
CA GLY A 20 1.79 -6.64 8.04
C GLY A 20 0.98 -6.52 9.34
N PRO A 21 0.73 -5.29 9.82
CA PRO A 21 -0.11 -5.07 11.00
C PRO A 21 -1.51 -5.66 10.80
N SER A 22 -2.04 -6.35 11.81
CA SER A 22 -3.36 -7.00 11.75
C SER A 22 -4.52 -6.02 11.55
N TRP A 23 -4.34 -4.77 11.95
CA TRP A 23 -5.32 -3.69 11.80
C TRP A 23 -5.33 -3.04 10.41
N ALA A 24 -4.35 -3.36 9.54
CA ALA A 24 -4.30 -2.81 8.18
C ALA A 24 -4.37 -3.90 7.11
N LYS A 25 -4.88 -3.51 5.94
CA LYS A 25 -4.84 -4.34 4.74
C LYS A 25 -3.76 -3.81 3.79
N PRO A 26 -2.96 -4.68 3.15
CA PRO A 26 -1.92 -4.20 2.23
C PRO A 26 -2.47 -3.60 0.94
N SER A 27 -3.65 -4.07 0.52
CA SER A 27 -4.42 -3.54 -0.60
C SER A 27 -5.89 -3.99 -0.44
N LYS A 28 -6.82 -3.31 -1.10
CA LYS A 28 -8.24 -3.67 -1.12
C LYS A 28 -8.83 -3.46 -2.49
N ILE A 29 -9.64 -4.40 -2.97
CA ILE A 29 -10.49 -4.16 -4.14
C ILE A 29 -11.88 -3.76 -3.65
N VAL A 30 -12.40 -2.65 -4.16
CA VAL A 30 -13.78 -2.22 -3.97
C VAL A 30 -14.50 -2.24 -5.31
N THR A 31 -15.77 -2.62 -5.31
CA THR A 31 -16.59 -2.65 -6.53
C THR A 31 -17.62 -1.54 -6.46
N THR A 32 -17.67 -0.69 -7.49
CA THR A 32 -18.68 0.38 -7.59
C THR A 32 -20.07 -0.22 -7.82
N PRO A 33 -21.17 0.52 -7.60
CA PRO A 33 -22.52 0.04 -7.93
C PRO A 33 -22.68 -0.36 -9.41
N GLN A 34 -21.89 0.23 -10.30
CA GLN A 34 -21.86 -0.07 -11.73
C GLN A 34 -20.96 -1.28 -12.08
N GLY A 35 -20.34 -1.92 -11.09
CA GLY A 35 -19.53 -3.12 -11.27
C GLY A 35 -18.03 -2.88 -11.50
N THR A 36 -17.55 -1.63 -11.50
CA THR A 36 -16.13 -1.31 -11.70
C THR A 36 -15.32 -1.73 -10.49
N ARG A 37 -14.28 -2.54 -10.70
CA ARG A 37 -13.38 -3.06 -9.66
C ARG A 37 -12.19 -2.10 -9.50
N VAL A 38 -12.12 -1.39 -8.39
CA VAL A 38 -11.04 -0.46 -8.07
C VAL A 38 -10.11 -1.07 -7.04
N LEU A 39 -8.85 -1.29 -7.42
CA LEU A 39 -7.78 -1.66 -6.51
C LEU A 39 -7.25 -0.42 -5.79
N LEU A 40 -7.33 -0.44 -4.46
CA LEU A 40 -6.75 0.54 -3.56
C LEU A 40 -5.44 -0.02 -2.99
N ILE A 41 -4.36 0.73 -3.14
CA ILE A 41 -3.05 0.46 -2.56
C ILE A 41 -2.70 1.63 -1.65
N GLY A 42 -2.23 1.36 -0.43
CA GLY A 42 -1.79 2.40 0.52
C GLY A 42 -0.30 2.26 0.76
N LEU A 43 0.46 3.35 0.61
CA LEU A 43 1.91 3.36 0.87
C LEU A 43 2.29 4.59 1.69
N THR A 44 3.20 4.43 2.65
CA THR A 44 3.78 5.53 3.45
C THR A 44 5.27 5.69 3.20
N ALA A 45 5.82 6.89 3.40
CA ALA A 45 7.25 7.17 3.28
C ALA A 45 8.06 6.17 4.11
N PRO A 46 9.04 5.45 3.52
CA PRO A 46 9.78 4.40 4.22
C PRO A 46 10.89 5.00 5.08
N TYR A 47 10.57 5.57 6.25
CA TYR A 47 11.56 6.13 7.17
C TYR A 47 12.44 5.03 7.77
N LEU A 48 13.53 4.69 7.07
CA LEU A 48 14.39 3.53 7.36
C LEU A 48 15.09 3.59 8.73
N LEU A 49 15.24 4.78 9.32
CA LEU A 49 15.94 4.95 10.59
C LEU A 49 14.98 4.96 11.79
N THR A 50 13.79 5.53 11.64
CA THR A 50 12.88 5.76 12.77
C THR A 50 11.85 4.64 12.94
N TYR A 51 11.34 4.04 11.85
CA TYR A 51 10.41 2.93 11.97
C TYR A 51 10.99 1.72 12.70
N PRO A 52 12.26 1.31 12.47
CA PRO A 52 12.82 0.18 13.19
C PRO A 52 12.90 0.35 14.69
N ILE A 53 13.15 1.58 15.17
CA ILE A 53 13.15 1.93 16.60
C ILE A 53 11.77 1.69 17.22
N LEU A 54 10.71 1.87 16.43
CA LEU A 54 9.31 1.68 16.85
C LEU A 54 8.81 0.25 16.59
N GLY A 55 9.70 -0.70 16.25
CA GLY A 55 9.31 -2.08 15.98
C GLY A 55 8.73 -2.30 14.58
N TRP A 56 8.92 -1.38 13.63
CA TRP A 56 8.41 -1.50 12.26
C TRP A 56 9.53 -1.66 11.23
N GLN A 57 9.28 -2.51 10.23
CA GLN A 57 10.11 -2.69 9.04
C GLN A 57 9.44 -2.01 7.84
N PRO A 58 9.91 -0.82 7.44
CA PRO A 58 9.42 -0.19 6.21
C PRO A 58 9.97 -0.90 4.98
N ILE A 59 9.14 -1.04 3.95
CA ILE A 59 9.53 -1.52 2.62
C ILE A 59 9.44 -0.35 1.64
N THR A 60 10.43 -0.20 0.77
CA THR A 60 10.42 0.86 -0.24
C THR A 60 9.31 0.64 -1.27
N PRO A 61 8.71 1.73 -1.80
CA PRO A 61 7.63 1.62 -2.78
C PRO A 61 8.05 0.85 -4.04
N ASP A 62 9.28 1.04 -4.51
CA ASP A 62 9.83 0.32 -5.67
C ASP A 62 9.86 -1.20 -5.51
N VAL A 63 9.98 -1.70 -4.28
CA VAL A 63 10.04 -3.14 -3.99
C VAL A 63 8.64 -3.72 -3.83
N ILE A 64 7.75 -3.00 -3.16
CA ILE A 64 6.44 -3.54 -2.75
C ILE A 64 5.35 -3.33 -3.79
N LEU A 65 5.35 -2.19 -4.50
CA LEU A 65 4.31 -1.86 -5.47
C LEU A 65 4.21 -2.88 -6.60
N PRO A 66 5.31 -3.34 -7.24
CA PRO A 66 5.24 -4.39 -8.26
C PRO A 66 4.64 -5.70 -7.74
N LYS A 67 4.93 -6.07 -6.48
CA LYS A 67 4.43 -7.30 -5.87
C LYS A 67 2.92 -7.22 -5.64
N ILE A 68 2.43 -6.07 -5.17
CA ILE A 68 1.00 -5.83 -4.98
C ILE A 68 0.27 -5.85 -6.33
N LEU A 69 0.80 -5.17 -7.35
CA LEU A 69 0.23 -5.17 -8.69
C LEU A 69 0.18 -6.58 -9.29
N ALA A 70 1.28 -7.33 -9.23
CA ALA A 70 1.34 -8.71 -9.73
C ALA A 70 0.34 -9.64 -9.02
N LYS A 71 0.21 -9.54 -7.69
CA LYS A 71 -0.75 -10.34 -6.91
C LYS A 71 -2.21 -10.06 -7.31
N ASN A 72 -2.49 -8.86 -7.81
CA ASN A 72 -3.83 -8.40 -8.18
C ASN A 72 -4.06 -8.34 -9.69
N ALA A 73 -3.12 -8.78 -10.52
CA ALA A 73 -3.24 -8.75 -11.98
C ALA A 73 -4.54 -9.45 -12.44
N GLY A 74 -5.29 -8.78 -13.33
CA GLY A 74 -6.58 -9.24 -13.86
C GLY A 74 -7.78 -9.14 -12.91
N LYS A 75 -7.58 -8.73 -11.64
CA LYS A 75 -8.64 -8.67 -10.63
C LYS A 75 -9.30 -7.30 -10.50
N PHE A 76 -8.76 -6.28 -11.15
CA PHE A 76 -9.24 -4.90 -11.07
C PHE A 76 -9.27 -4.26 -12.46
N ASP A 77 -10.06 -3.21 -12.60
CA ASP A 77 -10.18 -2.40 -13.81
C ASP A 77 -9.41 -1.07 -13.66
N ILE A 78 -9.37 -0.53 -12.44
CA ILE A 78 -8.67 0.71 -12.10
C ILE A 78 -7.79 0.47 -10.86
N CYS A 79 -6.59 1.04 -10.84
CA CYS A 79 -5.72 1.06 -9.66
C CYS A 79 -5.56 2.49 -9.14
N VAL A 80 -5.75 2.68 -7.83
CA VAL A 80 -5.56 3.94 -7.13
C VAL A 80 -4.53 3.74 -6.02
N LEU A 81 -3.45 4.52 -6.08
CA LEU A 81 -2.44 4.59 -5.03
C LEU A 81 -2.78 5.74 -4.06
N LEU A 82 -3.21 5.39 -2.85
CA LEU A 82 -3.37 6.29 -1.72
C LEU A 82 -1.99 6.51 -1.08
N SER A 83 -1.31 7.56 -1.53
CA SER A 83 0.09 7.81 -1.17
C SER A 83 0.26 8.76 0.00
N HIS A 84 1.16 8.39 0.91
CA HIS A 84 1.82 9.26 1.88
C HIS A 84 3.34 9.20 1.69
N LEU A 85 3.79 9.21 0.42
CA LEU A 85 5.20 9.13 0.02
C LEU A 85 5.80 10.51 -0.32
N GLY A 86 4.96 11.45 -0.72
CA GLY A 86 5.34 12.80 -1.16
C GLY A 86 5.37 12.95 -2.68
N LEU A 87 5.01 14.16 -3.13
CA LEU A 87 4.78 14.50 -4.54
C LEU A 87 5.91 14.06 -5.51
N PRO A 88 7.21 14.21 -5.21
CA PRO A 88 8.25 13.77 -6.13
C PRO A 88 8.24 12.25 -6.35
N VAL A 89 8.05 11.48 -5.28
CA VAL A 89 7.99 10.01 -5.35
C VAL A 89 6.74 9.59 -6.11
N ASP A 90 5.60 10.22 -5.83
CA ASP A 90 4.33 9.94 -6.52
C ASP A 90 4.46 10.10 -8.03
N ARG A 91 5.09 11.19 -8.49
CA ARG A 91 5.35 11.44 -9.92
C ARG A 91 6.29 10.42 -10.55
N ILE A 92 7.25 9.89 -9.80
CA ILE A 92 8.16 8.84 -10.29
C ILE A 92 7.40 7.53 -10.44
N LEU A 93 6.63 7.13 -9.42
CA LEU A 93 5.86 5.89 -9.45
C LEU A 93 4.81 5.90 -10.56
N ALA A 94 4.07 7.01 -10.73
CA ALA A 94 3.06 7.13 -11.79
C ALA A 94 3.66 7.01 -13.21
N ARG A 95 4.91 7.45 -13.42
CA ARG A 95 5.60 7.27 -14.71
C ARG A 95 6.12 5.85 -14.91
N LYS A 96 6.54 5.19 -13.83
CA LYS A 96 7.13 3.84 -13.86
C LYS A 96 6.07 2.74 -13.96
N PHE A 97 4.88 3.00 -13.42
CA PHE A 97 3.75 2.08 -13.38
C PHE A 97 2.50 2.79 -13.95
N PRO A 98 2.38 2.88 -15.28
CA PRO A 98 1.23 3.50 -15.93
C PRO A 98 -0.06 2.69 -15.78
#